data_AF-A0A0F9AB52-F1
#
_entry.id   AF-A0A0F9AB52-F1
#
_cell.length_a   1.000
_cell.length_b   1.000
_cell.length_c   1.000
_cell.angle_alpha   90.00
_cell.angle_beta   90.00
_cell.angle_gamma   90.00
#
_symmetry.space_group_name_H-M   'P 1'
#
loop_
_entity.id
_entity.type
_entity.pdbx_description
1 polymer ?
#
loop_
_entity_poly.entity_id
_entity_poly.type
_entity_poly.pdbx_seq_one_letter_code
_entity_poly.pdbx_strand_id
1 'polypeptide(L)'
;SIPSKFIMENKLKFGFIECRLNCDSCGAPLHLNGPLESKICGRCQTEMQIPQDSILSILESMFKGWLENNWGPLESVRSTVWSTINYEITVSRQNPCCRSCKTEFPESEFQDRPGVDSWEMICKKCNRIMPVDRPPQWLKDKCNYIELIVNAEISEHESRLGKPAIEKVVFICPKCGNALDIDGLERIVHCINCNSNIYLPDDLWLRLHPEKITEMKAHR
;
A
#
# COMPACT_ATOMS: atom_id res chain seq x y z
N SER A 1 24.34 3.85 9.03
CA SER A 1 24.00 3.28 10.35
C SER A 1 23.24 4.31 11.15
N ILE A 2 21.99 4.00 11.53
CA ILE A 2 21.12 4.93 12.27
C ILE A 2 21.67 5.07 13.70
N PRO A 3 21.83 6.30 14.24
CA PRO A 3 22.58 6.51 15.47
C PRO A 3 21.97 5.80 16.68
N SER A 4 22.84 5.20 17.50
CA SER A 4 22.56 4.68 18.86
C SER A 4 21.94 5.70 19.83
N LYS A 5 21.83 6.98 19.43
CA LYS A 5 21.14 8.05 20.16
C LYS A 5 19.63 7.82 20.31
N PHE A 6 19.00 6.94 19.53
CA PHE A 6 17.55 6.67 19.65
C PHE A 6 17.17 5.94 20.96
N ILE A 7 18.13 5.23 21.58
CA ILE A 7 17.89 4.33 22.72
C ILE A 7 17.85 5.08 24.07
N MET A 8 18.14 6.39 24.12
CA MET A 8 18.35 7.10 25.39
C MET A 8 17.13 7.78 26.01
N GLU A 9 15.98 7.82 25.32
CA GLU A 9 14.75 8.39 25.88
C GLU A 9 13.63 7.34 25.77
N ASN A 10 13.16 6.80 26.90
CA ASN A 10 12.00 5.90 27.00
C ASN A 10 10.67 6.61 26.63
N LYS A 11 10.63 7.33 25.51
CA LYS A 11 9.45 8.00 24.98
C LYS A 11 9.16 7.47 23.59
N LEU A 12 7.93 7.02 23.39
CA LEU A 12 7.43 6.64 22.08
C LEU A 12 7.55 7.83 21.13
N LYS A 13 8.09 7.61 19.94
CA LYS A 13 8.18 8.60 18.87
C LYS A 13 7.44 8.06 17.66
N PHE A 14 6.53 8.88 17.13
CA PHE A 14 5.68 8.49 16.01
C PHE A 14 6.04 9.28 14.76
N GLY A 15 6.06 8.57 13.64
CA GLY A 15 6.30 9.11 12.32
C GLY A 15 5.22 8.68 11.37
N PHE A 16 4.92 9.55 10.41
CA PHE A 16 4.00 9.26 9.33
C PHE A 16 4.78 9.21 8.02
N ILE A 17 4.45 8.22 7.19
CA ILE A 17 5.07 8.00 5.89
C ILE A 17 3.94 7.84 4.89
N GLU A 18 3.98 8.66 3.85
CA GLU A 18 3.20 8.49 2.63
C GLU A 18 4.17 8.25 1.49
N CYS A 19 3.99 7.15 0.76
CA CYS A 19 4.83 6.80 -0.38
C CYS A 19 3.96 6.53 -1.62
N ARG A 20 4.30 7.21 -2.70
CA ARG A 20 3.68 7.05 -4.01
C ARG A 20 4.76 6.69 -5.01
N LEU A 21 4.53 5.62 -5.76
CA LEU A 21 5.35 5.21 -6.89
C LEU A 21 4.49 5.09 -8.15
N ASN A 22 5.11 4.85 -9.29
CA ASN A 22 4.40 4.56 -10.54
C ASN A 22 4.65 3.12 -10.93
N CYS A 23 3.68 2.51 -11.59
CA CYS A 23 3.82 1.17 -12.12
C CYS A 23 4.78 1.14 -13.29
N ASP A 24 5.84 0.33 -13.20
CA ASP A 24 6.85 0.23 -14.26
C ASP A 24 6.30 -0.35 -15.57
N SER A 25 5.18 -1.07 -15.50
CA SER A 25 4.52 -1.67 -16.68
C SER A 25 3.55 -0.72 -17.38
N CYS A 26 2.69 -0.01 -16.63
CA CYS A 26 1.62 0.81 -17.21
C CYS A 26 1.68 2.30 -16.88
N GLY A 27 2.67 2.74 -16.09
CA GLY A 27 2.85 4.12 -15.64
C GLY A 27 1.79 4.61 -14.63
N ALA A 28 0.83 3.77 -14.23
CA ALA A 28 -0.23 4.18 -13.32
C ALA A 28 0.31 4.43 -11.90
N PRO A 29 -0.23 5.42 -11.16
CA PRO A 29 0.19 5.66 -9.80
C PRO A 29 -0.17 4.48 -8.89
N LEU A 30 0.74 4.12 -8.01
CA LEU A 30 0.62 3.08 -7.00
C LEU A 30 0.88 3.68 -5.62
N HIS A 31 -0.08 3.51 -4.71
CA HIS A 31 0.07 3.92 -3.32
C HIS A 31 0.67 2.76 -2.52
N LEU A 32 1.84 2.98 -1.93
CA LEU A 32 2.45 2.02 -1.02
C LEU A 32 1.98 2.32 0.40
N ASN A 33 1.26 1.37 1.01
CA ASN A 33 0.69 1.53 2.34
C ASN A 33 1.32 0.52 3.28
N GLY A 34 2.61 0.67 3.59
CA GLY A 34 3.33 -0.22 4.50
C GLY A 34 4.63 -0.78 3.93
N PRO A 35 5.37 -1.55 4.75
CA PRO A 35 6.66 -2.14 4.37
C PRO A 35 6.46 -3.44 3.55
N LEU A 36 5.83 -3.31 2.39
CA LEU A 36 5.56 -4.44 1.50
C LEU A 36 6.78 -4.77 0.64
N GLU A 37 7.02 -6.06 0.39
CA GLU A 37 8.07 -6.54 -0.52
C GLU A 37 7.60 -6.60 -1.98
N SER A 38 6.29 -6.72 -2.19
CA SER A 38 5.67 -6.59 -3.50
C SER A 38 4.29 -5.95 -3.41
N LYS A 39 3.78 -5.46 -4.54
CA LYS A 39 2.43 -4.92 -4.64
C LYS A 39 1.85 -5.11 -6.04
N ILE A 40 0.63 -5.63 -6.11
CA ILE A 40 -0.11 -5.73 -7.37
C ILE A 40 -0.64 -4.36 -7.81
N CYS A 41 -0.38 -3.99 -9.07
CA CYS A 41 -0.95 -2.79 -9.66
C CYS A 41 -2.46 -2.95 -9.85
N GLY A 42 -3.26 -2.12 -9.18
CA GLY A 42 -4.72 -2.15 -9.33
C GLY A 42 -5.25 -1.89 -10.76
N ARG A 43 -4.41 -1.36 -11.66
CA ARG A 43 -4.77 -1.07 -13.06
C ARG A 43 -4.42 -2.22 -14.01
N CYS A 44 -3.14 -2.57 -14.12
CA CYS A 44 -2.68 -3.60 -15.07
C CYS A 44 -2.49 -4.99 -14.44
N GLN A 45 -2.69 -5.11 -13.12
CA GLN A 45 -2.51 -6.35 -12.35
C GLN A 45 -1.08 -6.90 -12.35
N THR A 46 -0.10 -6.15 -12.86
CA THR A 46 1.30 -6.52 -12.74
C THR A 46 1.74 -6.46 -11.29
N GLU A 47 2.37 -7.54 -10.82
CA GLU A 47 3.08 -7.55 -9.55
C GLU A 47 4.37 -6.74 -9.68
N MET A 48 4.52 -5.75 -8.81
CA MET A 48 5.74 -4.97 -8.69
C MET A 48 6.53 -5.41 -7.47
N GLN A 49 7.81 -5.67 -7.66
CA GLN A 49 8.74 -5.88 -6.55
C GLN A 49 9.13 -4.53 -5.95
N ILE A 50 9.04 -4.41 -4.63
CA ILE A 50 9.41 -3.22 -3.88
C ILE A 50 10.72 -3.54 -3.14
N PRO A 51 11.87 -2.97 -3.57
CA PRO A 51 13.14 -3.26 -2.93
C PRO A 51 13.13 -2.82 -1.46
N GLN A 52 13.56 -3.71 -0.56
CA GLN A 52 13.67 -3.39 0.87
C GLN A 52 14.54 -2.16 1.12
N ASP A 53 15.62 -1.98 0.33
CA ASP A 53 16.50 -0.80 0.41
C ASP A 53 15.76 0.52 0.14
N SER A 54 14.73 0.52 -0.71
CA SER A 54 13.87 1.70 -0.91
C SER A 54 13.12 2.05 0.37
N ILE A 55 12.56 1.06 1.07
CA ILE A 55 11.88 1.28 2.35
C ILE A 55 12.86 1.75 3.43
N LEU A 56 14.05 1.14 3.50
CA LEU A 56 15.10 1.54 4.44
C LEU A 56 15.54 2.99 4.20
N SER A 57 15.68 3.43 2.94
CA SER A 57 16.01 4.81 2.59
C SER A 57 14.93 5.81 3.02
N ILE A 58 13.65 5.43 2.91
CA ILE A 58 12.52 6.26 3.41
C ILE A 58 12.62 6.43 4.92
N LEU A 59 12.86 5.33 5.63
CA LEU A 59 13.02 5.33 7.08
C LEU A 59 14.21 6.18 7.51
N GLU A 60 15.36 6.04 6.86
CA GLU A 60 16.54 6.88 7.11
C GLU A 60 16.22 8.38 6.95
N SER A 61 15.44 8.75 5.92
CA SER A 61 15.01 10.14 5.73
C SER A 61 14.17 10.66 6.90
N MET A 62 13.27 9.83 7.43
CA MET A 62 12.47 10.16 8.61
C MET A 62 13.35 10.29 9.87
N PHE A 63 14.27 9.35 10.10
CA PHE A 63 15.18 9.41 11.25
C PHE A 63 16.13 10.60 11.20
N LYS A 64 16.61 10.97 10.00
CA LYS A 64 17.41 12.17 9.80
C LYS A 64 16.62 13.43 10.18
N GLY A 65 15.36 13.52 9.76
CA GLY A 65 14.44 14.58 10.16
C GLY A 65 14.31 14.71 11.68
N TRP A 66 14.19 13.58 12.39
CA TRP A 66 14.11 13.58 13.85
C TRP A 66 15.41 13.94 14.55
N LEU A 67 16.53 13.34 14.14
CA LEU A 67 17.78 13.36 14.90
C LEU A 67 18.70 14.52 14.55
N GLU A 68 18.75 14.89 13.27
CA GLU A 68 19.66 15.94 12.80
C GLU A 68 18.93 17.27 12.70
N ASN A 69 17.68 17.25 12.22
CA ASN A 69 16.91 18.47 11.97
C ASN A 69 15.97 18.86 13.12
N ASN A 70 15.89 18.04 14.18
CA ASN A 70 15.05 18.28 15.36
C ASN A 70 13.59 18.63 15.02
N TRP A 71 12.96 17.87 14.10
CA TRP A 71 11.62 18.21 13.63
C TRP A 71 10.60 18.40 14.76
N GLY A 72 9.86 19.51 14.69
CA GLY A 72 8.72 19.79 15.54
C GLY A 72 7.48 18.93 15.19
N PRO A 73 6.42 18.97 16.02
CA PRO A 73 5.16 18.31 15.70
C PRO A 73 4.60 18.80 14.35
N LEU A 74 4.15 17.85 13.51
CA LEU A 74 3.60 18.07 12.17
C LEU A 74 4.58 18.63 11.13
N GLU A 75 5.85 18.82 11.46
CA GLU A 75 6.86 19.13 10.46
C GLU A 75 7.04 17.95 9.51
N SER A 76 7.09 18.26 8.22
CA SER A 76 7.12 17.28 7.15
C SER A 76 8.11 17.68 6.06
N VAL A 77 8.69 16.68 5.40
CA VAL A 77 9.47 16.87 4.18
C VAL A 77 8.86 15.99 3.11
N ARG A 78 8.69 16.59 1.93
CA ARG A 78 8.39 15.87 0.70
C ARG A 78 9.66 15.77 -0.14
N SER A 79 9.94 14.58 -0.64
CA SER A 79 11.10 14.30 -1.48
C SER A 79 10.70 13.42 -2.66
N THR A 80 11.33 13.64 -3.80
CA THR A 80 11.32 12.71 -4.92
C THR A 80 12.65 11.97 -4.92
N VAL A 81 12.61 10.65 -4.78
CA VAL A 81 13.79 9.79 -4.80
C VAL A 81 13.87 9.14 -6.17
N TRP A 82 15.04 9.29 -6.79
CA TRP A 82 15.37 8.68 -8.07
C TRP A 82 16.31 7.51 -7.81
N SER A 83 15.80 6.29 -7.98
CA SER A 83 16.53 5.05 -7.72
C SER A 83 16.14 3.98 -8.76
N THR A 84 16.32 2.69 -8.44
CA THR A 84 15.77 1.58 -9.24
C THR A 84 14.26 1.74 -9.46
N ILE A 85 13.55 2.24 -8.44
CA ILE A 85 12.17 2.73 -8.57
C ILE A 85 12.13 4.20 -8.20
N ASN A 86 11.41 5.00 -8.99
CA ASN A 86 11.19 6.41 -8.68
C ASN A 86 9.96 6.53 -7.78
N TYR A 87 10.11 7.23 -6.65
CA TYR A 87 9.01 7.42 -5.72
C TYR A 87 9.00 8.82 -5.11
N GLU A 88 7.79 9.29 -4.83
CA GLU A 88 7.52 10.47 -4.04
C GLU A 88 7.21 10.03 -2.61
N ILE A 89 7.93 10.59 -1.65
CA ILE A 89 7.66 10.37 -0.24
C ILE A 89 7.30 11.66 0.45
N THR A 90 6.37 11.58 1.38
CA THR A 90 6.17 12.58 2.43
C THR A 90 6.40 11.88 3.75
N VAL A 91 7.37 12.37 4.51
CA VAL A 91 7.66 11.89 5.87
C VAL A 91 7.41 13.02 6.85
N SER A 92 6.79 12.74 7.99
CA SER A 92 6.51 13.76 9.00
C SER A 92 6.61 13.22 10.42
N ARG A 93 6.85 14.13 11.38
CA ARG A 93 6.73 13.82 12.80
C ARG A 93 5.28 14.03 13.23
N GLN A 94 4.49 12.97 13.21
CA GLN A 94 3.06 13.05 13.49
C GLN A 94 2.60 11.83 14.30
N ASN A 95 1.73 12.08 15.30
CA ASN A 95 1.06 11.02 16.05
C ASN A 95 0.09 10.24 15.16
N PRO A 96 -0.12 8.94 15.40
CA PRO A 96 -1.09 8.17 14.65
C PRO A 96 -2.48 8.78 14.84
N CYS A 97 -3.22 8.93 13.74
CA CYS A 97 -4.54 9.54 13.74
C CYS A 97 -5.53 8.66 13.00
N CYS A 98 -6.81 8.77 13.36
CA CYS A 98 -7.87 8.03 12.70
C CYS A 98 -7.92 8.40 11.20
N ARG A 99 -7.84 7.39 10.33
CA ARG A 99 -7.86 7.60 8.87
C ARG A 99 -9.10 8.34 8.36
N SER A 100 -10.21 8.28 9.09
CA SER A 100 -11.47 8.94 8.70
C SER A 100 -11.64 10.34 9.27
N CYS A 101 -11.57 10.49 10.59
CA CYS A 101 -11.90 11.77 11.25
C CYS A 101 -10.67 12.56 11.70
N LYS A 102 -9.45 12.03 11.45
CA LYS A 102 -8.15 12.64 11.78
C LYS A 102 -7.90 12.90 13.26
N THR A 103 -8.75 12.37 14.15
CA THR A 103 -8.51 12.43 15.60
C THR A 103 -7.28 11.62 15.97
N GLU A 104 -6.34 12.25 16.67
CA GLU A 104 -5.13 11.61 17.18
C GLU A 104 -5.46 10.55 18.23
N PHE A 105 -4.68 9.48 18.24
CA PHE A 105 -4.69 8.49 19.31
C PHE A 105 -3.66 8.88 20.37
N PRO A 106 -4.03 8.88 21.66
CA PRO A 106 -3.08 9.16 22.73
C PRO A 106 -2.02 8.05 22.81
N GLU A 107 -0.79 8.40 23.21
CA GLU A 107 0.34 7.47 23.31
C GLU A 107 0.05 6.25 24.20
N SER A 108 -0.82 6.43 25.21
CA SER A 108 -1.25 5.37 26.12
C SER A 108 -2.02 4.22 25.44
N GLU A 109 -2.51 4.41 24.21
CA GLU A 109 -3.17 3.34 23.43
C GLU A 109 -2.15 2.41 22.74
N PHE A 110 -0.88 2.82 22.66
CA PHE A 110 0.22 2.09 22.01
C PHE A 110 1.10 1.34 23.02
N GLN A 111 0.56 1.00 24.20
CA GLN A 111 1.26 0.17 25.18
C GLN A 111 1.68 -1.16 24.57
N ASP A 112 2.89 -1.60 24.92
CA ASP A 112 3.44 -2.87 24.46
C ASP A 112 2.51 -4.03 24.84
N ARG A 113 2.30 -4.94 23.88
CA ARG A 113 1.50 -6.16 24.06
C ARG A 113 2.40 -7.36 23.77
N PRO A 114 3.12 -7.88 24.79
CA PRO A 114 4.04 -8.99 24.61
C PRO A 114 3.32 -10.24 24.07
N GLY A 115 3.91 -10.88 23.05
CA GLY A 115 3.35 -12.08 22.43
C GLY A 115 2.14 -11.85 21.52
N VAL A 116 1.79 -10.60 21.22
CA VAL A 116 0.74 -10.24 20.26
C VAL A 116 1.36 -9.57 19.05
N ASP A 117 1.21 -10.18 17.88
CA ASP A 117 1.77 -9.68 16.62
C ASP A 117 0.89 -8.63 15.93
N SER A 118 -0.43 -8.70 16.14
CA SER A 118 -1.41 -7.79 15.52
C SER A 118 -2.57 -7.51 16.46
N TRP A 119 -3.07 -6.27 16.49
CA TRP A 119 -4.32 -5.93 17.19
C TRP A 119 -5.05 -4.75 16.53
N GLU A 120 -6.25 -4.49 17.02
CA GLU A 120 -7.10 -3.40 16.53
C GLU A 120 -7.25 -2.29 17.56
N MET A 121 -7.20 -1.05 17.10
CA MET A 121 -7.55 0.14 17.85
C MET A 121 -8.83 0.76 17.30
N ILE A 122 -9.72 1.18 18.20
CA ILE A 122 -11.02 1.77 17.83
C ILE A 122 -10.99 3.27 18.10
N CYS A 123 -11.22 4.07 17.07
CA CYS A 123 -11.32 5.52 17.21
C CYS A 123 -12.53 5.90 18.07
N LYS A 124 -12.30 6.47 19.26
CA LYS A 124 -13.37 6.89 20.20
C LYS A 124 -14.33 7.96 19.65
N LYS A 125 -13.98 8.65 18.56
CA LYS A 125 -14.83 9.69 17.93
C LYS A 125 -15.76 9.15 16.84
N CYS A 126 -15.29 8.21 16.02
CA CYS A 126 -16.04 7.75 14.84
C CYS A 126 -16.16 6.23 14.72
N ASN A 127 -15.70 5.48 15.74
CA ASN A 127 -15.72 4.03 15.84
C ASN A 127 -14.98 3.29 14.72
N ARG A 128 -14.15 3.98 13.93
CA ARG A 128 -13.35 3.35 12.90
C ARG A 128 -12.23 2.51 13.53
N ILE A 129 -12.10 1.29 13.04
CA ILE A 129 -11.04 0.35 13.37
C ILE A 129 -9.76 0.73 12.62
N MET A 130 -8.64 0.69 13.33
CA MET A 130 -7.28 0.92 12.86
C MET A 130 -6.43 -0.29 13.25
N PRO A 131 -5.85 -1.03 12.29
CA PRO A 131 -4.97 -2.13 12.62
C PRO A 131 -3.63 -1.61 13.14
N VAL A 132 -3.01 -2.37 14.04
CA VAL A 132 -1.67 -2.14 14.56
C VAL A 132 -0.94 -3.46 14.54
N ASP A 133 0.24 -3.46 13.93
CA ASP A 133 1.01 -4.65 13.66
C ASP A 133 2.44 -4.48 14.14
N ARG A 134 3.07 -5.60 14.50
CA ARG A 134 4.52 -5.65 14.64
C ARG A 134 5.17 -5.56 13.25
N PRO A 135 6.38 -4.98 13.15
CA PRO A 135 7.09 -4.97 11.89
C PRO A 135 7.35 -6.39 11.36
N PRO A 136 7.34 -6.58 10.03
CA PRO A 136 7.73 -7.85 9.43
C PRO A 136 9.19 -8.18 9.79
N GLN A 137 9.53 -9.47 9.79
CA GLN A 137 10.83 -9.94 10.28
C GLN A 137 12.01 -9.28 9.55
N TRP A 138 11.91 -9.13 8.22
CA TRP A 138 12.95 -8.49 7.43
C TRP A 138 13.23 -7.05 7.89
N LEU A 139 12.20 -6.32 8.31
CA LEU A 139 12.33 -4.96 8.78
C LEU A 139 12.91 -4.93 10.20
N LYS A 140 12.53 -5.88 11.07
CA LYS A 140 13.13 -6.03 12.41
C LYS A 140 14.63 -6.31 12.33
N ASP A 141 15.05 -7.16 11.38
CA ASP A 141 16.45 -7.55 11.21
C ASP A 141 17.34 -6.37 10.80
N LYS A 142 16.78 -5.37 10.11
CA LYS A 142 17.48 -4.16 9.64
C LYS A 142 17.27 -2.95 10.55
N CYS A 143 16.11 -2.86 11.19
CA CYS A 143 15.60 -1.72 11.94
C CYS A 143 14.92 -2.19 13.24
N ASN A 144 15.72 -2.68 14.19
CA ASN A 144 15.22 -3.26 15.45
C ASN A 144 14.60 -2.24 16.45
N TYR A 145 14.63 -0.95 16.14
CA TYR A 145 14.04 0.13 16.95
C TYR A 145 12.63 0.50 16.50
N ILE A 146 12.12 -0.05 15.39
CA ILE A 146 10.72 0.11 15.01
C ILE A 146 9.94 -0.95 15.78
N GLU A 147 9.04 -0.51 16.66
CA GLU A 147 8.29 -1.44 17.50
C GLU A 147 6.92 -1.79 16.92
N LEU A 148 6.27 -0.82 16.26
CA LEU A 148 4.89 -0.89 15.80
C LEU A 148 4.70 -0.19 14.46
N ILE A 149 3.75 -0.71 13.69
CA ILE A 149 3.28 -0.13 12.44
C ILE A 149 1.77 0.02 12.54
N VAL A 150 1.27 1.22 12.25
CA VAL A 150 -0.15 1.56 12.45
C VAL A 150 -0.81 1.80 11.11
N ASN A 151 -1.92 1.10 10.86
CA ASN A 151 -2.72 1.23 9.64
C ASN A 151 -1.89 1.03 8.35
N ALA A 152 -1.02 0.03 8.37
CA ALA A 152 -0.24 -0.38 7.22
C ALA A 152 -0.57 -1.82 6.81
N GLU A 153 -0.30 -2.14 5.56
CA GLU A 153 -0.26 -3.48 5.01
C GLU A 153 1.12 -4.07 5.35
N ILE A 154 1.16 -5.14 6.16
CA ILE A 154 2.40 -5.85 6.53
C ILE A 154 2.65 -7.11 5.70
N SER A 155 1.62 -7.56 4.98
CA SER A 155 1.71 -8.56 3.92
C SER A 155 0.52 -8.39 2.98
N GLU A 156 0.67 -8.75 1.71
CA GLU A 156 -0.46 -8.74 0.76
C GLU A 156 -1.60 -9.67 1.24
N HIS A 157 -1.26 -10.71 2.00
CA HIS A 157 -2.18 -11.69 2.58
C HIS A 157 -3.01 -11.19 3.77
N GLU A 158 -2.60 -10.11 4.44
CA GLU A 158 -3.39 -9.49 5.53
C GLU A 158 -4.24 -8.31 5.08
N SER A 159 -4.51 -8.23 3.78
CA SER A 159 -5.78 -7.72 3.27
C SER A 159 -6.91 -8.67 3.72
N ARG A 160 -7.23 -8.71 5.02
CA ARG A 160 -8.28 -9.58 5.55
C ARG A 160 -9.62 -9.19 4.90
N LEU A 161 -10.20 -10.20 4.26
CA LEU A 161 -11.57 -10.32 3.74
C LEU A 161 -11.86 -9.68 2.38
N GLY A 162 -11.30 -10.30 1.35
CA GLY A 162 -11.93 -10.45 0.04
C GLY A 162 -11.47 -11.75 -0.60
N LYS A 163 -12.18 -12.86 -0.35
CA LYS A 163 -12.07 -14.05 -1.21
C LYS A 163 -12.29 -13.63 -2.66
N PRO A 164 -11.58 -14.26 -3.62
CA PRO A 164 -11.26 -13.67 -4.90
C PRO A 164 -12.53 -13.49 -5.72
N ALA A 165 -12.82 -12.25 -6.09
CA ALA A 165 -13.92 -11.96 -6.98
C ALA A 165 -13.37 -11.82 -8.41
N ILE A 166 -13.09 -12.96 -9.06
CA ILE A 166 -13.78 -13.12 -10.35
C ILE A 166 -15.23 -13.49 -9.98
N GLU A 167 -15.91 -12.58 -9.27
CA GLU A 167 -17.36 -12.54 -9.28
C GLU A 167 -17.68 -12.30 -10.75
N LYS A 168 -18.51 -13.17 -11.34
CA LYS A 168 -18.99 -13.02 -12.72
C LYS A 168 -19.21 -11.54 -12.99
N VAL A 169 -18.38 -10.93 -13.83
CA VAL A 169 -18.51 -9.51 -14.09
C VAL A 169 -19.74 -9.35 -14.96
N VAL A 170 -20.86 -9.01 -14.32
CA VAL A 170 -22.10 -8.73 -15.04
C VAL A 170 -21.95 -7.37 -15.71
N PHE A 171 -21.65 -7.39 -17.00
CA PHE A 171 -21.61 -6.19 -17.81
C PHE A 171 -22.96 -6.02 -18.53
N ILE A 172 -23.50 -4.81 -18.51
CA ILE A 172 -24.79 -4.51 -19.11
C ILE A 172 -24.59 -3.98 -20.53
N CYS A 173 -25.36 -4.49 -21.48
CA CYS A 173 -25.40 -3.97 -22.84
C CYS A 173 -25.87 -2.51 -22.82
N PRO A 174 -25.06 -1.54 -23.26
CA PRO A 174 -25.43 -0.12 -23.23
C PRO A 174 -26.58 0.21 -24.20
N LYS A 175 -26.87 -0.67 -25.16
CA LYS A 175 -27.94 -0.48 -26.15
C LYS A 175 -29.31 -0.96 -25.65
N CYS A 176 -29.37 -2.09 -24.96
CA CYS A 176 -30.66 -2.71 -24.58
C CYS A 176 -30.85 -2.95 -23.09
N GLY A 177 -29.83 -2.72 -22.26
CA GLY A 177 -29.93 -2.85 -20.80
C GLY A 177 -29.88 -4.29 -20.28
N ASN A 178 -29.79 -5.31 -21.14
CA ASN A 178 -29.64 -6.70 -20.71
C ASN A 178 -28.19 -7.04 -20.34
N ALA A 179 -28.02 -8.02 -19.45
CA ALA A 179 -26.71 -8.58 -19.16
C ALA A 179 -26.08 -9.20 -20.41
N LEU A 180 -24.77 -8.98 -20.57
CA LEU A 180 -23.93 -9.60 -21.58
C LEU A 180 -23.25 -10.83 -20.96
N ASP A 181 -23.24 -11.91 -21.73
CA ASP A 181 -22.39 -13.06 -21.42
C ASP A 181 -20.99 -12.74 -21.94
N ILE A 182 -20.00 -12.69 -21.05
CA ILE A 182 -18.62 -12.34 -21.37
C ILE A 182 -17.73 -13.49 -20.92
N ASP A 183 -17.10 -14.14 -21.90
CA ASP A 183 -16.16 -15.24 -21.70
C ASP A 183 -14.71 -14.75 -21.50
N GLY A 184 -14.44 -13.49 -21.83
CA GLY A 184 -13.08 -12.94 -21.82
C GLY A 184 -12.21 -13.56 -22.90
N LEU A 185 -12.74 -13.84 -24.09
CA LEU A 185 -11.95 -14.26 -25.25
C LEU A 185 -11.78 -13.12 -26.26
N GLU A 186 -12.82 -12.30 -26.46
CA GLU A 186 -12.85 -11.23 -27.45
C GLU A 186 -13.25 -9.88 -26.85
N ARG A 187 -12.60 -8.80 -27.33
CA ARG A 187 -12.88 -7.43 -26.86
C ARG A 187 -14.20 -6.88 -27.39
N ILE A 188 -14.73 -7.50 -28.44
CA ILE A 188 -16.01 -7.15 -29.04
C ILE A 188 -16.94 -8.33 -28.79
N VAL A 189 -17.94 -8.15 -27.93
CA VAL A 189 -18.90 -9.20 -27.59
C VAL A 189 -20.23 -8.97 -28.31
N HIS A 190 -20.86 -10.05 -28.75
CA HIS A 190 -22.15 -10.00 -29.44
C HIS A 190 -23.32 -10.09 -28.46
N CYS A 191 -24.19 -9.09 -28.44
CA CYS A 191 -25.38 -9.12 -27.58
C CYS A 191 -26.49 -9.97 -28.20
N ILE A 192 -26.78 -11.16 -27.65
CA ILE A 192 -27.84 -12.06 -28.12
C ILE A 192 -29.26 -11.45 -28.07
N ASN A 193 -29.47 -10.39 -27.29
CA ASN A 193 -30.79 -9.80 -27.08
C ASN A 193 -31.12 -8.70 -28.10
N CYS A 194 -30.12 -7.96 -28.60
CA CYS A 194 -30.36 -6.84 -29.52
C CYS A 194 -29.45 -6.83 -30.75
N ASN A 195 -28.67 -7.91 -30.93
CA ASN A 195 -27.75 -8.18 -32.03
C ASN A 195 -26.71 -7.09 -32.27
N SER A 196 -26.43 -6.23 -31.29
CA SER A 196 -25.34 -5.27 -31.38
C SER A 196 -24.02 -5.86 -30.95
N ASN A 197 -22.95 -5.46 -31.64
CA ASN A 197 -21.58 -5.70 -31.20
C ASN A 197 -21.21 -4.63 -30.16
N ILE A 198 -20.80 -5.07 -28.97
CA ILE A 198 -20.45 -4.22 -27.84
C ILE A 198 -18.95 -4.30 -27.62
N TYR A 199 -18.28 -3.15 -27.64
CA TYR A 199 -16.87 -3.05 -27.29
C TYR A 199 -16.73 -3.02 -25.77
N LEU A 200 -15.91 -3.91 -25.22
CA LEU A 200 -15.63 -3.96 -23.79
C LEU A 200 -14.70 -2.79 -23.38
N PRO A 201 -15.07 -2.01 -22.35
CA PRO A 201 -14.20 -0.95 -21.83
C PRO A 201 -12.84 -1.49 -21.38
N ASP A 202 -11.81 -0.64 -21.49
CA ASP A 202 -10.42 -1.02 -21.20
C ASP A 202 -10.24 -1.61 -19.80
N ASP A 203 -10.87 -1.01 -18.79
CA ASP A 203 -10.78 -1.49 -17.40
C ASP A 203 -11.38 -2.90 -17.23
N LEU A 204 -12.44 -3.21 -17.98
CA LEU A 204 -13.06 -4.55 -17.99
C LEU A 204 -12.18 -5.54 -18.76
N TRP A 205 -11.66 -5.13 -19.92
CA TRP A 205 -10.80 -5.95 -20.75
C TRP A 205 -9.50 -6.35 -20.04
N LEU A 206 -8.83 -5.39 -19.40
CA LEU A 206 -7.59 -5.63 -18.65
C LEU A 206 -7.79 -6.54 -17.44
N ARG A 207 -8.97 -6.51 -16.81
CA ARG A 207 -9.32 -7.45 -15.74
C ARG A 207 -9.48 -8.89 -16.24
N LEU A 208 -9.99 -9.08 -17.45
CA LEU A 208 -10.19 -10.39 -18.07
C LEU A 208 -8.89 -10.93 -18.70
N HIS A 209 -7.99 -10.04 -19.13
CA HIS A 209 -6.73 -10.37 -19.78
C HIS A 209 -5.53 -9.74 -19.07
N PRO A 210 -5.12 -10.28 -17.91
CA PRO A 210 -3.85 -9.90 -17.32
C PRO A 210 -2.72 -10.36 -18.27
N GLU A 211 -1.90 -9.42 -18.74
CA GLU A 211 -0.77 -9.77 -19.61
C GLU A 211 0.18 -10.72 -18.86
N LYS A 212 0.42 -11.91 -19.44
CA LYS A 212 1.49 -12.80 -18.96
C LYS A 212 2.83 -12.14 -19.29
N ILE A 213 3.57 -11.73 -18.26
CA ILE A 213 4.95 -11.30 -18.46
C ILE A 213 5.73 -12.52 -18.93
N THR A 214 6.19 -12.45 -20.17
CA THR A 214 7.17 -13.39 -20.71
C THR A 214 8.47 -13.09 -19.99
N GLU A 215 8.99 -14.03 -19.21
CA GLU A 215 10.32 -13.97 -18.60
C GLU A 215 11.34 -13.57 -19.68
N MET A 216 11.80 -12.31 -19.64
CA MET A 216 12.97 -11.92 -20.41
C MET A 216 14.18 -12.58 -19.75
N LYS A 217 14.59 -13.72 -20.33
CA LYS A 217 15.85 -14.39 -20.02
C LYS A 217 16.97 -13.36 -20.13
N ALA A 218 17.65 -13.13 -19.02
CA ALA A 218 18.90 -12.40 -18.98
C ALA A 218 19.89 -13.06 -19.94
N HIS A 219 20.24 -12.36 -21.02
CA HIS A 219 21.41 -12.73 -21.81
C HIS A 219 22.66 -12.21 -21.10
N ARG A 220 23.54 -13.19 -20.86
CA ARG A 220 24.92 -13.14 -20.35
C ARG A 220 25.72 -11.89 -20.70
#